data_AF-A0A7J9M3T2-F1
#
_entry.id   AF-A0A7J9M3T2-F1
#
_cell.length_a   1.000
_cell.length_b   1.000
_cell.length_c   1.000
_cell.angle_alpha   90.00
_cell.angle_beta   90.00
_cell.angle_gamma   90.00
#
_symmetry.space_group_name_H-M   'P 1'
#
loop_
_entity.id
_entity.type
_entity.pdbx_description
1 polymer ?
#
loop_
_entity_poly.entity_id
_entity_poly.type
_entity_poly.pdbx_seq_one_letter_code
_entity_poly.pdbx_strand_id
1 'polypeptide(L)'
;MGSEKQGFIWLSGLLFLHILALSTAEVLYYEFFVSSLLSFPPSLFLQESQFTKLCSTKSILTVNGSFPGPEIRVRRGDTVFVNVHNQGNHAVSLKWEGVKDSIDGSNELIQPGRNFTYEIELEDEIGTLWWHATSAWAAATVHGAFVILPAANEDYPFPAPTSDQTIILGEWFREELTEANQTIAPGSADAYTINGHPGETYGCSNDTTYEMQVDYEGLYLVRVINAIANETMVFGVASHSFTIVGQSGAYSRRSFTNSLTLAPAQVVDVLLCANQNVGHYYITARPSSGAHITNGILRYTTTSSLI
;
A
#
# COMPACT_ATOMS: atom_id res chain seq x y z
N MET A 1 -15.33 17.11 84.96
CA MET A 1 -16.74 16.95 84.52
C MET A 1 -16.67 16.68 83.03
N GLY A 2 -16.76 15.43 82.54
CA GLY A 2 -17.99 14.60 82.47
C GLY A 2 -18.95 15.23 81.44
N SER A 3 -19.58 14.57 80.49
CA SER A 3 -19.73 13.18 80.06
C SER A 3 -20.41 13.26 78.67
N GLU A 4 -20.15 12.27 77.82
CA GLU A 4 -20.99 11.73 76.72
C GLU A 4 -21.91 12.65 75.89
N LYS A 5 -21.90 12.46 74.55
CA LYS A 5 -22.82 11.50 73.90
C LYS A 5 -22.52 11.33 72.41
N GLN A 6 -22.58 10.05 72.03
CA GLN A 6 -22.57 9.50 70.68
C GLN A 6 -23.75 9.98 69.83
N GLY A 7 -23.57 9.99 68.52
CA GLY A 7 -24.68 9.93 67.57
C GLY A 7 -24.22 10.18 66.14
N PHE A 8 -24.57 9.24 65.25
CA PHE A 8 -24.44 9.29 63.78
C PHE A 8 -23.12 8.86 63.16
N ILE A 9 -22.86 7.55 63.29
CA ILE A 9 -22.34 6.74 62.18
C ILE A 9 -23.56 6.25 61.38
N TRP A 10 -23.40 6.15 60.06
CA TRP A 10 -24.24 5.56 59.00
C TRP A 10 -24.70 6.57 57.94
N LEU A 11 -24.29 6.27 56.70
CA LEU A 11 -24.53 6.96 55.42
C LEU A 11 -23.61 8.13 55.02
N SER A 12 -22.31 7.84 54.82
CA SER A 12 -21.61 8.37 53.64
C SER A 12 -20.47 7.46 53.13
N GLY A 13 -20.46 6.19 53.53
CA GLY A 13 -19.51 5.15 53.06
C GLY A 13 -19.89 4.54 51.72
N LEU A 14 -20.34 5.34 50.76
CA LEU A 14 -20.70 4.91 49.40
C LEU A 14 -20.27 5.94 48.32
N LEU A 15 -19.42 6.90 48.67
CA LEU A 15 -18.84 7.86 47.71
C LEU A 15 -17.30 7.88 47.71
N PHE A 16 -16.67 6.80 48.17
CA PHE A 16 -15.20 6.69 48.18
C PHE A 16 -14.68 5.32 47.72
N LEU A 17 -15.45 4.64 46.88
CA LEU A 17 -15.04 3.37 46.27
C LEU A 17 -15.61 3.20 44.86
N HIS A 18 -15.51 4.22 44.00
CA HIS A 18 -15.80 4.14 42.56
C HIS A 18 -14.82 4.95 41.69
N ILE A 19 -13.64 5.29 42.19
CA ILE A 19 -12.55 5.87 41.37
C ILE A 19 -11.30 5.02 41.59
N LEU A 20 -11.38 3.75 41.20
CA LEU A 20 -10.24 2.83 41.11
C LEU A 20 -10.65 1.70 40.16
N ALA A 21 -10.62 1.99 38.86
CA ALA A 21 -10.35 1.05 37.77
C ALA A 21 -10.72 1.72 36.44
N LEU A 22 -9.68 2.04 35.66
CA LEU A 22 -9.58 1.99 34.20
C LEU A 22 -8.53 3.02 33.74
N SER A 23 -7.28 2.81 34.18
CA SER A 23 -6.14 3.17 33.35
C SER A 23 -5.95 2.04 32.34
N THR A 24 -6.71 2.07 31.26
CA THR A 24 -6.35 1.33 30.05
C THR A 24 -5.46 2.23 29.22
N ALA A 25 -4.16 2.01 29.33
CA ALA A 25 -3.26 2.30 28.23
C ALA A 25 -3.60 1.36 27.06
N GLU A 26 -3.26 1.79 25.84
CA GLU A 26 -3.38 1.17 24.50
C GLU A 26 -4.51 1.77 23.63
N VAL A 27 -4.30 2.19 22.38
CA VAL A 27 -3.17 2.11 21.42
C VAL A 27 -3.11 3.43 20.66
N LEU A 28 -1.90 3.93 20.38
CA LEU A 28 -1.65 5.05 19.47
C LEU A 28 -2.06 4.66 18.04
N TYR A 29 -3.01 5.39 17.47
CA TYR A 29 -3.18 5.38 16.02
C TYR A 29 -2.06 6.23 15.40
N TYR A 30 -1.17 5.57 14.66
CA TYR A 30 -0.19 6.24 13.83
C TYR A 30 -0.92 6.84 12.62
N GLU A 31 -1.34 8.09 12.73
CA GLU A 31 -1.45 8.91 11.53
C GLU A 31 -0.06 9.46 11.24
N PHE A 32 0.60 8.86 10.24
CA PHE A 32 1.84 9.40 9.67
C PHE A 32 1.51 10.70 8.95
N PHE A 33 1.47 11.81 9.69
CA PHE A 33 1.70 13.12 9.12
C PHE A 33 3.20 13.36 9.15
N VAL A 34 3.80 13.51 7.96
CA VAL A 34 5.12 14.14 7.81
C VAL A 34 4.94 15.62 8.18
N SER A 35 4.85 15.89 9.47
CA SER A 35 4.90 17.25 10.02
C SER A 35 6.34 17.54 10.38
N SER A 36 6.91 18.51 9.69
CA SER A 36 8.24 19.06 9.92
C SER A 36 8.57 19.21 11.42
N LEU A 37 9.81 18.84 11.75
CA LEU A 37 10.53 19.02 13.02
C LEU A 37 10.30 17.92 14.08
N LEU A 38 11.15 16.89 14.01
CA LEU A 38 11.44 15.83 15.00
C LEU A 38 10.77 14.45 14.84
N SER A 39 10.24 14.09 13.67
CA SER A 39 10.06 12.67 13.32
C SER A 39 11.27 12.17 12.53
N PHE A 40 11.84 11.03 12.93
CA PHE A 40 12.87 10.37 12.13
C PHE A 40 12.32 10.05 10.74
N PRO A 41 13.12 10.16 9.66
CA PRO A 41 12.67 9.80 8.33
C PRO A 41 12.17 8.35 8.31
N PRO A 42 11.16 8.02 7.48
CA PRO A 42 10.73 6.64 7.30
C PRO A 42 11.95 5.76 6.99
N SER A 43 12.12 4.73 7.82
CA SER A 43 13.21 3.77 7.67
C SER A 43 12.69 2.53 6.96
N LEU A 44 13.35 2.18 5.86
CA LEU A 44 13.06 0.98 5.08
C LEU A 44 14.15 -0.05 5.36
N PHE A 45 13.78 -1.19 5.90
CA PHE A 45 14.68 -2.30 6.18
C PHE A 45 14.54 -3.35 5.09
N LEU A 46 15.54 -3.45 4.21
CA LEU A 46 15.64 -4.56 3.28
C LEU A 46 16.07 -5.80 4.04
N GLN A 47 15.24 -6.84 4.03
CA GLN A 47 15.48 -8.07 4.78
C GLN A 47 14.91 -9.29 4.06
N GLU A 48 15.53 -10.44 4.32
CA GLU A 48 15.01 -11.74 3.91
C GLU A 48 13.75 -12.10 4.71
N SER A 49 12.68 -12.49 4.06
CA SER A 49 11.42 -12.86 4.71
C SER A 49 10.77 -14.04 4.01
N GLN A 50 10.21 -14.97 4.79
CA GLN A 50 9.58 -16.17 4.25
C GLN A 50 8.15 -15.91 3.81
N PHE A 51 7.84 -16.24 2.56
CA PHE A 51 6.50 -16.16 2.02
C PHE A 51 6.09 -17.52 1.44
N THR A 52 4.85 -17.90 1.71
CA THR A 52 4.21 -19.09 1.14
C THR A 52 3.18 -18.66 0.12
N LYS A 53 3.38 -19.04 -1.15
CA LYS A 53 2.39 -18.88 -2.22
C LYS A 53 2.42 -20.09 -3.13
N LEU A 54 1.28 -20.47 -3.69
CA LEU A 54 1.16 -21.61 -4.59
C LEU A 54 1.69 -22.93 -3.98
N CYS A 55 1.43 -23.16 -2.68
CA CYS A 55 1.95 -24.29 -1.88
C CYS A 55 3.49 -24.36 -1.72
N SER A 56 4.23 -23.30 -2.06
CA SER A 56 5.68 -23.28 -1.92
C SER A 56 6.13 -22.12 -1.03
N THR A 57 6.99 -22.42 -0.06
CA THR A 57 7.62 -21.43 0.82
C THR A 57 9.03 -21.15 0.32
N LYS A 58 9.36 -19.86 0.16
CA LYS A 58 10.72 -19.40 -0.11
C LYS A 58 11.06 -18.14 0.67
N SER A 59 12.34 -17.88 0.84
CA SER A 59 12.81 -16.57 1.27
C SER A 59 12.78 -15.62 0.09
N ILE A 60 12.33 -14.40 0.32
CA ILE A 60 12.42 -13.30 -0.63
C ILE A 60 12.95 -12.06 0.07
N LEU A 61 13.65 -11.22 -0.69
CA LEU A 61 14.02 -9.89 -0.22
C LEU A 61 12.76 -9.00 -0.19
N THR A 62 12.51 -8.38 0.95
CA THR A 62 11.35 -7.52 1.21
C THR A 62 11.76 -6.24 1.90
N VAL A 63 10.85 -5.27 1.97
CA VAL A 63 11.03 -4.06 2.77
C VAL A 63 10.12 -4.14 3.99
N ASN A 64 10.69 -4.01 5.19
CA ASN A 64 10.00 -4.12 6.47
C ASN A 64 9.21 -5.44 6.63
N GLY A 65 9.67 -6.51 5.97
CA GLY A 65 9.02 -7.83 6.02
C GLY A 65 7.72 -7.94 5.22
N SER A 66 7.34 -6.94 4.42
CA SER A 66 6.11 -6.94 3.64
C SER A 66 6.36 -7.11 2.14
N PHE A 67 5.40 -7.76 1.47
CA PHE A 67 5.35 -7.88 0.01
C PHE A 67 3.90 -7.66 -0.47
N PRO A 68 3.59 -6.55 -1.16
CA PRO A 68 4.48 -5.43 -1.50
C PRO A 68 5.07 -4.71 -0.28
N GLY A 69 6.10 -3.90 -0.52
CA GLY A 69 6.69 -3.02 0.48
C GLY A 69 5.72 -1.94 0.98
N PRO A 70 6.08 -1.22 2.05
CA PRO A 70 5.24 -0.20 2.64
C PRO A 70 4.98 0.95 1.65
N GLU A 71 3.75 1.47 1.70
CA GLU A 71 3.42 2.70 0.99
C GLU A 71 4.01 3.90 1.73
N ILE A 72 4.61 4.81 0.97
CA ILE A 72 5.08 6.10 1.48
C ILE A 72 4.08 7.15 1.03
N ARG A 73 3.52 7.89 2.00
CA ARG A 73 2.55 8.97 1.75
C ARG A 73 3.14 10.30 2.20
N VAL A 74 3.13 11.26 1.29
CA VAL A 74 3.63 12.63 1.48
C VAL A 74 2.62 13.61 0.91
N ARG A 75 2.77 14.89 1.20
CA ARG A 75 1.99 15.97 0.60
C ARG A 75 2.87 16.79 -0.32
N ARG A 76 2.24 17.42 -1.31
CA ARG A 76 2.91 18.41 -2.16
C ARG A 76 3.56 19.49 -1.27
N GLY A 77 4.83 19.76 -1.52
CA GLY A 77 5.65 20.71 -0.77
C GLY A 77 6.45 20.09 0.39
N ASP A 78 6.26 18.80 0.69
CA ASP A 78 7.11 18.10 1.65
C ASP A 78 8.53 17.91 1.10
N THR A 79 9.53 18.01 1.99
CA THR A 79 10.89 17.51 1.72
C THR A 79 11.00 16.08 2.23
N VAL A 80 11.30 15.15 1.35
CA VAL A 80 11.18 13.72 1.65
C VAL A 80 12.56 13.10 1.77
N PHE A 81 12.86 12.56 2.95
CA PHE A 81 14.06 11.76 3.19
C PHE A 81 13.66 10.33 3.52
N VAL A 82 14.28 9.35 2.87
CA VAL A 82 14.03 7.93 3.13
C VAL A 82 15.34 7.21 3.43
N ASN A 83 15.48 6.70 4.64
CA ASN A 83 16.68 5.98 5.05
C ASN A 83 16.50 4.48 4.84
N VAL A 84 17.26 3.91 3.91
CA VAL A 84 17.19 2.49 3.55
C VAL A 84 18.35 1.75 4.19
N HIS A 85 18.03 0.78 5.04
CA HIS A 85 18.97 -0.13 5.66
C HIS A 85 18.98 -1.46 4.92
N ASN A 86 20.11 -1.83 4.34
CA ASN A 86 20.26 -3.12 3.71
C ASN A 86 20.72 -4.18 4.72
N GLN A 87 19.78 -4.98 5.23
CA GLN A 87 20.05 -6.16 6.06
C GLN A 87 19.94 -7.47 5.26
N GLY A 88 19.71 -7.39 3.95
CA GLY A 88 19.72 -8.52 3.04
C GLY A 88 21.13 -8.97 2.67
N ASN A 89 21.20 -9.99 1.81
CA ASN A 89 22.46 -10.63 1.43
C ASN A 89 23.09 -10.05 0.15
N HIS A 90 22.34 -9.22 -0.59
CA HIS A 90 22.74 -8.68 -1.88
C HIS A 90 22.78 -7.17 -1.83
N ALA A 91 23.64 -6.57 -2.65
CA ALA A 91 23.66 -5.14 -2.83
C ALA A 91 22.43 -4.70 -3.64
N VAL A 92 21.75 -3.64 -3.21
CA VAL A 92 20.50 -3.17 -3.82
C VAL A 92 20.51 -1.65 -3.87
N SER A 93 20.00 -1.08 -4.96
CA SER A 93 19.59 0.32 -5.02
C SER A 93 18.10 0.41 -5.30
N LEU A 94 17.46 1.50 -4.87
CA LEU A 94 16.05 1.78 -5.11
C LEU A 94 15.92 2.93 -6.11
N LYS A 95 14.86 2.92 -6.90
CA LYS A 95 14.45 4.00 -7.79
C LYS A 95 13.08 4.52 -7.38
N TRP A 96 12.88 5.82 -7.52
CA TRP A 96 11.63 6.52 -7.29
C TRP A 96 10.99 6.84 -8.64
N GLU A 97 10.14 5.95 -9.14
CA GLU A 97 9.62 6.04 -10.50
C GLU A 97 8.77 7.30 -10.68
N GLY A 98 9.05 8.07 -11.74
CA GLY A 98 8.40 9.35 -12.01
C GLY A 98 9.01 10.56 -11.29
N VAL A 99 10.01 10.35 -10.42
CA VAL A 99 10.85 11.43 -9.88
C VAL A 99 12.09 11.57 -10.77
N LYS A 100 12.55 12.80 -10.99
CA LYS A 100 13.67 13.10 -11.89
C LYS A 100 15.00 12.55 -11.36
N ASP A 101 15.65 11.71 -12.18
CA ASP A 101 16.85 10.92 -11.84
C ASP A 101 18.07 11.73 -11.33
N SER A 102 18.10 13.07 -11.46
CA SER A 102 19.33 13.83 -11.19
C SER A 102 19.71 13.92 -9.71
N ILE A 103 18.83 13.56 -8.77
CA ILE A 103 19.02 13.77 -7.32
C ILE A 103 18.54 12.58 -6.47
N ASP A 104 17.85 11.60 -7.06
CA ASP A 104 17.14 10.54 -6.32
C ASP A 104 18.03 9.40 -5.78
N GLY A 105 19.35 9.50 -5.87
CA GLY A 105 20.28 8.48 -5.37
C GLY A 105 20.15 7.09 -6.01
N SER A 106 19.42 6.91 -7.11
CA SER A 106 19.13 5.59 -7.70
C SER A 106 20.36 4.78 -8.15
N ASN A 107 21.48 5.47 -8.38
CA ASN A 107 22.78 4.85 -8.67
C ASN A 107 23.52 4.34 -7.42
N GLU A 108 23.04 4.67 -6.21
CA GLU A 108 23.71 4.33 -4.95
C GLU A 108 23.42 2.88 -4.56
N LEU A 109 24.43 2.05 -4.77
CA LEU A 109 24.36 0.62 -4.49
C LEU A 109 24.62 0.36 -3.00
N ILE A 110 23.56 0.13 -2.24
CA ILE A 110 23.62 -0.10 -0.80
C ILE A 110 24.12 -1.52 -0.53
N GLN A 111 25.33 -1.65 0.00
CA GLN A 111 25.93 -2.95 0.35
C GLN A 111 25.23 -3.59 1.56
N PRO A 112 25.24 -4.93 1.70
CA PRO A 112 24.80 -5.62 2.90
C PRO A 112 25.40 -5.04 4.19
N GLY A 113 24.57 -4.84 5.21
CA GLY A 113 24.95 -4.22 6.48
C GLY A 113 25.16 -2.70 6.43
N ARG A 114 24.90 -2.04 5.30
CA ARG A 114 25.02 -0.58 5.14
C ARG A 114 23.66 0.07 5.00
N ASN A 115 23.64 1.39 5.07
CA ASN A 115 22.47 2.20 4.83
C ASN A 115 22.79 3.36 3.89
N PHE A 116 21.73 3.93 3.32
CA PHE A 116 21.79 5.12 2.50
C PHE A 116 20.50 5.92 2.70
N THR A 117 20.61 7.24 2.80
CA THR A 117 19.45 8.13 2.89
C THR A 117 19.22 8.80 1.56
N TYR A 118 18.07 8.50 0.97
CA TYR A 118 17.55 9.12 -0.23
C TYR A 118 16.95 10.49 0.11
N GLU A 119 17.28 11.50 -0.67
CA GLU A 119 16.62 12.80 -0.70
C GLU A 119 15.78 12.86 -1.97
N ILE A 120 14.46 12.84 -1.81
CA ILE A 120 13.51 12.80 -2.93
C ILE A 120 12.96 14.22 -3.08
N GLU A 121 13.39 14.88 -4.15
CA GLU A 121 12.90 16.20 -4.52
C GLU A 121 11.66 16.07 -5.41
N LEU A 122 10.52 16.52 -4.89
CA LEU A 122 9.28 16.66 -5.65
C LEU A 122 9.23 18.06 -6.25
N GLU A 123 8.99 18.16 -7.55
CA GLU A 123 8.74 19.41 -8.26
C GLU A 123 7.22 19.66 -8.30
N ASP A 124 6.54 19.11 -9.31
CA ASP A 124 5.10 19.33 -9.56
C ASP A 124 4.25 18.07 -9.35
N GLU A 125 4.88 16.93 -9.00
CA GLU A 125 4.22 15.62 -8.92
C GLU A 125 3.05 15.63 -7.91
N ILE A 126 1.96 14.97 -8.27
CA ILE A 126 0.76 14.75 -7.44
C ILE A 126 0.00 13.50 -7.86
N GLY A 127 -0.62 12.82 -6.91
CA GLY A 127 -1.33 11.57 -7.14
C GLY A 127 -0.44 10.40 -6.77
N THR A 128 -0.29 9.45 -7.68
CA THR A 128 0.42 8.19 -7.39
C THR A 128 1.64 8.00 -8.27
N LEU A 129 2.75 7.71 -7.60
CA LEU A 129 4.00 7.15 -8.10
C LEU A 129 4.30 5.85 -7.36
N TRP A 130 5.48 5.28 -7.57
CA TRP A 130 5.91 4.07 -6.88
C TRP A 130 7.42 4.00 -6.81
N TRP A 131 7.94 3.16 -5.93
CA TRP A 131 9.35 2.91 -5.77
C TRP A 131 9.63 1.42 -5.94
N HIS A 132 10.81 1.08 -6.43
CA HIS A 132 11.22 -0.31 -6.61
C HIS A 132 12.75 -0.47 -6.64
N ALA A 133 13.24 -1.69 -6.44
CA ALA A 133 14.64 -1.97 -6.66
C ALA A 133 15.02 -1.81 -8.15
N THR A 134 16.22 -1.33 -8.43
CA THR A 134 16.70 -1.13 -9.81
C THR A 134 17.05 -2.43 -10.52
N SER A 135 17.47 -3.45 -9.77
CA SER A 135 17.78 -4.77 -10.32
C SER A 135 16.49 -5.55 -10.60
N ALA A 136 16.38 -6.10 -11.81
CA ALA A 136 15.16 -6.78 -12.26
C ALA A 136 14.72 -7.94 -11.35
N TRP A 137 15.68 -8.69 -10.80
CA TRP A 137 15.40 -9.81 -9.89
C TRP A 137 14.82 -9.34 -8.55
N ALA A 138 15.31 -8.21 -8.02
CA ALA A 138 14.84 -7.68 -6.74
C ALA A 138 13.54 -6.90 -6.91
N ALA A 139 13.35 -6.21 -8.03
CA ALA A 139 12.14 -5.45 -8.33
C ALA A 139 10.86 -6.29 -8.26
N ALA A 140 10.95 -7.59 -8.52
CA ALA A 140 9.83 -8.52 -8.39
C ALA A 140 9.23 -8.59 -6.97
N THR A 141 10.02 -8.30 -5.92
CA THR A 141 9.57 -8.35 -4.51
C THR A 141 9.84 -7.09 -3.70
N VAL A 142 10.77 -6.25 -4.15
CA VAL A 142 11.15 -4.98 -3.55
C VAL A 142 10.54 -3.85 -4.36
N HIS A 143 9.29 -3.53 -4.05
CA HIS A 143 8.55 -2.40 -4.61
C HIS A 143 7.44 -1.96 -3.67
N GLY A 144 6.99 -0.71 -3.78
CA GLY A 144 5.88 -0.18 -3.01
C GLY A 144 5.35 1.12 -3.61
N ALA A 145 4.19 1.57 -3.14
CA ALA A 145 3.57 2.79 -3.64
C ALA A 145 4.21 4.05 -3.03
N PHE A 146 4.20 5.13 -3.81
CA PHE A 146 4.62 6.45 -3.37
C PHE A 146 3.52 7.46 -3.71
N VAL A 147 2.76 7.88 -2.71
CA VAL A 147 1.56 8.69 -2.87
C VAL A 147 1.84 10.14 -2.47
N ILE A 148 1.58 11.05 -3.39
CA ILE A 148 1.70 12.50 -3.19
C ILE A 148 0.29 13.08 -3.12
N LEU A 149 -0.14 13.41 -1.91
CA LEU A 149 -1.43 14.02 -1.63
C LEU A 149 -1.41 15.53 -1.93
N PRO A 150 -2.58 16.15 -2.20
CA PRO A 150 -2.68 17.60 -2.20
C PRO A 150 -2.12 18.23 -0.92
N ALA A 151 -1.63 19.46 -1.03
CA ALA A 151 -1.27 20.25 0.15
C ALA A 151 -2.50 20.41 1.08
N ALA A 152 -2.28 20.67 2.36
CA ALA A 152 -3.37 20.73 3.35
C ALA A 152 -4.44 21.81 3.04
N ASN A 153 -4.08 22.81 2.22
CA ASN A 153 -4.93 23.91 1.76
C ASN A 153 -5.37 23.76 0.29
N GLU A 154 -5.20 22.59 -0.31
CA GLU A 154 -5.54 22.30 -1.70
C GLU A 154 -6.54 21.15 -1.78
N ASP A 155 -7.58 21.33 -2.59
CA ASP A 155 -8.57 20.29 -2.86
C ASP A 155 -8.22 19.52 -4.13
N TYR A 156 -8.72 18.28 -4.23
CA TYR A 156 -8.69 17.55 -5.50
C TYR A 156 -9.49 18.30 -6.58
N PRO A 157 -9.08 18.24 -7.87
CA PRO A 157 -9.83 18.83 -8.98
C PRO A 157 -11.08 18.01 -9.38
N PHE A 158 -11.48 17.06 -8.55
CA PHE A 158 -12.61 16.16 -8.69
C PHE A 158 -13.27 15.98 -7.31
N PRO A 159 -14.51 15.45 -7.23
CA PRO A 159 -15.19 15.28 -5.95
C PRO A 159 -14.33 14.51 -4.96
N ALA A 160 -14.23 15.02 -3.73
CA ALA A 160 -13.39 14.43 -2.70
C ALA A 160 -13.80 12.95 -2.46
N PRO A 161 -12.88 11.99 -2.56
CA PRO A 161 -13.18 10.60 -2.31
C PRO A 161 -13.42 10.35 -0.80
N THR A 162 -14.30 9.41 -0.49
CA THR A 162 -14.53 8.91 0.89
C THR A 162 -13.24 8.35 1.49
N SER A 163 -12.51 7.58 0.69
CA SER A 163 -11.17 7.11 1.00
C SER A 163 -10.44 6.76 -0.29
N ASP A 164 -9.13 6.55 -0.21
CA ASP A 164 -8.35 6.01 -1.31
C ASP A 164 -7.82 4.62 -0.99
N GLN A 165 -7.59 3.81 -2.03
CA GLN A 165 -7.11 2.43 -1.93
C GLN A 165 -6.06 2.19 -2.99
N THR A 166 -4.94 1.62 -2.58
CA THR A 166 -3.82 1.31 -3.48
C THR A 166 -3.86 -0.15 -3.91
N ILE A 167 -3.73 -0.35 -5.22
CA ILE A 167 -3.68 -1.66 -5.86
C ILE A 167 -2.37 -1.77 -6.64
N ILE A 168 -1.48 -2.64 -6.20
CA ILE A 168 -0.25 -2.99 -6.87
C ILE A 168 -0.45 -4.33 -7.57
N LEU A 169 -0.35 -4.32 -8.90
CA LEU A 169 -0.28 -5.53 -9.71
C LEU A 169 1.17 -5.99 -9.74
N GLY A 170 1.42 -7.21 -9.28
CA GLY A 170 2.76 -7.78 -9.20
C GLY A 170 2.82 -9.19 -9.76
N GLU A 171 3.99 -9.79 -9.69
CA GLU A 171 4.29 -11.13 -10.18
C GLU A 171 4.93 -11.99 -9.11
N TRP A 172 4.75 -13.30 -9.23
CA TRP A 172 5.30 -14.30 -8.33
C TRP A 172 5.95 -15.42 -9.13
N PHE A 173 7.17 -15.76 -8.73
CA PHE A 173 7.94 -16.88 -9.24
C PHE A 173 8.05 -17.93 -8.13
N ARG A 174 7.96 -19.21 -8.44
CA ARG A 174 8.26 -20.30 -7.49
C ARG A 174 9.75 -20.37 -7.22
N GLU A 175 10.54 -20.18 -8.26
CA GLU A 175 12.00 -20.13 -8.14
C GLU A 175 12.45 -18.87 -7.39
N GLU A 176 13.58 -18.99 -6.70
CA GLU A 176 14.22 -17.86 -6.05
C GLU A 176 14.91 -17.01 -7.11
N LEU A 177 14.59 -15.71 -7.11
CA LEU A 177 15.23 -14.76 -8.01
C LEU A 177 16.44 -14.17 -7.29
N THR A 178 17.61 -14.35 -7.88
CA THR A 178 18.87 -13.81 -7.38
C THR A 178 19.66 -13.20 -8.51
N GLU A 179 20.64 -12.37 -8.18
CA GLU A 179 21.59 -11.80 -9.15
C GLU A 179 22.30 -12.89 -9.98
N ALA A 180 22.60 -14.05 -9.38
CA ALA A 180 23.27 -15.15 -10.06
C ALA A 180 22.39 -15.89 -11.07
N ASN A 181 21.07 -15.95 -10.81
CA ASN A 181 20.13 -16.72 -11.61
C ASN A 181 19.39 -15.87 -12.66
N GLN A 182 19.50 -14.55 -12.61
CA GLN A 182 18.84 -13.64 -13.56
C GLN A 182 19.77 -12.52 -14.01
N THR A 183 20.16 -12.59 -15.28
CA THR A 183 21.07 -11.60 -15.88
C THR A 183 20.34 -10.50 -16.66
N ILE A 184 19.06 -10.65 -17.02
CA ILE A 184 18.36 -9.69 -17.91
C ILE A 184 16.89 -9.44 -17.53
N ALA A 185 16.10 -10.47 -17.22
CA ALA A 185 14.74 -10.33 -16.69
C ALA A 185 14.26 -11.70 -16.15
N PRO A 186 13.32 -11.72 -15.19
CA PRO A 186 12.60 -12.95 -14.89
C PRO A 186 11.92 -13.52 -16.14
N GLY A 187 11.86 -14.86 -16.23
CA GLY A 187 11.07 -15.53 -17.27
C GLY A 187 9.57 -15.26 -17.10
N SER A 188 8.72 -16.15 -17.61
CA SER A 188 7.27 -16.05 -17.32
C SER A 188 7.01 -16.26 -15.84
N ALA A 189 6.24 -15.37 -15.22
CA ALA A 189 5.76 -15.54 -13.85
C ALA A 189 4.91 -16.81 -13.70
N ASP A 190 5.01 -17.46 -12.53
CA ASP A 190 4.15 -18.59 -12.15
C ASP A 190 2.75 -18.12 -11.75
N ALA A 191 2.65 -16.90 -11.21
CA ALA A 191 1.38 -16.24 -10.92
C ALA A 191 1.52 -14.71 -10.98
N TYR A 192 0.42 -14.05 -11.31
CA TYR A 192 0.23 -12.63 -11.03
C TYR A 192 -0.42 -12.44 -9.68
N THR A 193 -0.28 -11.24 -9.11
CA THR A 193 -0.80 -10.90 -7.79
C THR A 193 -1.47 -9.53 -7.78
N ILE A 194 -2.46 -9.37 -6.91
CA ILE A 194 -3.05 -8.10 -6.52
C ILE A 194 -2.64 -7.84 -5.07
N ASN A 195 -1.85 -6.80 -4.81
CA ASN A 195 -1.28 -6.52 -3.49
C ASN A 195 -0.58 -7.74 -2.88
N GLY A 196 0.18 -8.49 -3.70
CA GLY A 196 0.91 -9.69 -3.28
C GLY A 196 0.05 -10.95 -3.17
N HIS A 197 -1.26 -10.88 -3.37
CA HIS A 197 -2.18 -12.01 -3.30
C HIS A 197 -2.47 -12.60 -4.69
N PRO A 198 -2.15 -13.89 -4.97
CA PRO A 198 -2.43 -14.52 -6.26
C PRO A 198 -3.93 -14.63 -6.61
N GLY A 199 -4.80 -14.69 -5.60
CA GLY A 199 -6.22 -14.98 -5.79
C GLY A 199 -6.53 -16.46 -5.98
N GLU A 200 -7.80 -16.79 -6.17
CA GLU A 200 -8.35 -18.16 -6.15
C GLU A 200 -8.17 -18.95 -7.45
N THR A 201 -7.77 -18.28 -8.52
CA THR A 201 -7.62 -18.88 -9.86
C THR A 201 -6.42 -19.81 -10.00
N TYR A 202 -5.44 -19.70 -9.10
CA TYR A 202 -4.28 -20.57 -9.05
C TYR A 202 -4.53 -21.75 -8.11
N GLY A 203 -3.96 -22.92 -8.42
CA GLY A 203 -3.93 -24.04 -7.47
C GLY A 203 -3.13 -23.67 -6.22
N CYS A 204 -3.59 -24.08 -5.04
CA CYS A 204 -2.97 -23.79 -3.74
C CYS A 204 -3.03 -22.34 -3.26
N SER A 205 -4.23 -21.75 -3.26
CA SER A 205 -4.45 -20.32 -2.98
C SER A 205 -5.29 -20.03 -1.73
N ASN A 206 -5.38 -20.96 -0.77
CA ASN A 206 -6.20 -20.75 0.44
C ASN A 206 -5.70 -19.53 1.24
N ASP A 207 -6.62 -18.60 1.56
CA ASP A 207 -6.39 -17.30 2.21
C ASP A 207 -5.40 -16.36 1.48
N THR A 208 -5.31 -16.48 0.14
CA THR A 208 -4.42 -15.64 -0.67
C THR A 208 -5.16 -14.69 -1.61
N THR A 209 -6.36 -14.22 -1.25
CA THR A 209 -7.16 -13.27 -2.05
C THR A 209 -7.17 -11.91 -1.38
N TYR A 210 -6.83 -10.86 -2.13
CA TYR A 210 -6.94 -9.48 -1.63
C TYR A 210 -8.41 -9.06 -1.54
N GLU A 211 -8.79 -8.38 -0.45
CA GLU A 211 -10.13 -7.83 -0.25
C GLU A 211 -10.08 -6.31 -0.08
N MET A 212 -10.92 -5.60 -0.84
CA MET A 212 -11.18 -4.16 -0.73
C MET A 212 -12.61 -3.96 -0.22
N GLN A 213 -12.77 -3.30 0.92
CA GLN A 213 -14.09 -3.00 1.49
C GLN A 213 -14.59 -1.64 1.04
N VAL A 214 -15.89 -1.56 0.71
CA VAL A 214 -16.56 -0.32 0.30
C VAL A 214 -17.93 -0.19 0.95
N ASP A 215 -18.31 1.03 1.27
CA ASP A 215 -19.64 1.42 1.71
C ASP A 215 -20.49 1.78 0.49
N TYR A 216 -21.77 1.44 0.54
CA TYR A 216 -22.73 1.79 -0.52
C TYR A 216 -22.74 3.30 -0.76
N GLU A 217 -22.76 3.71 -2.03
CA GLU A 217 -22.64 5.09 -2.52
C GLU A 217 -21.30 5.81 -2.22
N GLY A 218 -20.33 5.12 -1.61
CA GLY A 218 -18.99 5.66 -1.40
C GLY A 218 -18.24 5.92 -2.72
N LEU A 219 -17.46 7.00 -2.74
CA LEU A 219 -16.57 7.34 -3.86
C LEU A 219 -15.13 7.04 -3.47
N TYR A 220 -14.50 6.09 -4.16
CA TYR A 220 -13.15 5.62 -3.84
C TYR A 220 -12.14 6.08 -4.88
N LEU A 221 -11.01 6.64 -4.44
CA LEU A 221 -9.87 6.87 -5.30
C LEU A 221 -8.99 5.61 -5.31
N VAL A 222 -9.06 4.84 -6.38
CA VAL A 222 -8.29 3.61 -6.55
C VAL A 222 -7.02 3.93 -7.33
N ARG A 223 -5.86 3.66 -6.72
CA ARG A 223 -4.53 3.95 -7.25
C ARG A 223 -3.92 2.66 -7.78
N VAL A 224 -3.95 2.46 -9.10
CA VAL A 224 -3.54 1.19 -9.71
C VAL A 224 -2.13 1.33 -10.28
N ILE A 225 -1.20 0.52 -9.77
CA ILE A 225 0.20 0.46 -10.19
C ILE A 225 0.44 -0.88 -10.89
N ASN A 226 1.01 -0.86 -12.10
CA ASN A 226 1.52 -2.07 -12.73
C ASN A 226 3.02 -2.24 -12.45
N ALA A 227 3.34 -3.00 -11.40
CA ALA A 227 4.73 -3.32 -11.00
C ALA A 227 5.27 -4.59 -11.68
N ILE A 228 4.56 -5.14 -12.68
CA ILE A 228 5.02 -6.29 -13.47
C ILE A 228 5.98 -5.82 -14.55
N ALA A 229 7.13 -6.48 -14.67
CA ALA A 229 8.24 -5.98 -15.48
C ALA A 229 7.95 -5.96 -16.99
N ASN A 230 7.26 -7.00 -17.51
CA ASN A 230 7.21 -7.26 -18.95
C ASN A 230 5.80 -7.47 -19.51
N GLU A 231 4.75 -7.18 -18.74
CA GLU A 231 3.37 -7.44 -19.15
C GLU A 231 2.49 -6.21 -19.10
N THR A 232 1.68 -6.05 -20.16
CA THR A 232 0.58 -5.08 -20.16
C THR A 232 -0.63 -5.73 -19.51
N MET A 233 -1.13 -5.13 -18.43
CA MET A 233 -2.20 -5.69 -17.62
C MET A 233 -3.54 -5.03 -17.93
N VAL A 234 -4.58 -5.84 -18.07
CA VAL A 234 -5.97 -5.41 -18.08
C VAL A 234 -6.56 -5.59 -16.69
N PHE A 235 -6.92 -4.49 -16.05
CA PHE A 235 -7.50 -4.43 -14.71
C PHE A 235 -8.98 -4.03 -14.76
N GLY A 236 -9.81 -4.65 -13.93
CA GLY A 236 -11.24 -4.32 -13.85
C GLY A 236 -11.89 -4.82 -12.57
N VAL A 237 -13.03 -4.21 -12.23
CA VAL A 237 -13.90 -4.65 -11.12
C VAL A 237 -15.27 -4.98 -11.70
N ALA A 238 -15.77 -6.19 -11.43
CA ALA A 238 -17.02 -6.67 -11.99
C ALA A 238 -18.17 -5.71 -11.69
N SER A 239 -18.95 -5.37 -12.72
CA SER A 239 -20.09 -4.43 -12.67
C SER A 239 -19.77 -3.01 -12.22
N HIS A 240 -18.49 -2.62 -12.13
CA HIS A 240 -18.08 -1.25 -11.81
C HIS A 240 -17.39 -0.61 -13.01
N SER A 241 -17.54 0.71 -13.11
CA SER A 241 -16.83 1.54 -14.09
C SER A 241 -15.93 2.52 -13.35
N PHE A 242 -14.97 3.07 -14.09
CA PHE A 242 -13.93 3.95 -13.58
C PHE A 242 -14.00 5.30 -14.26
N THR A 243 -13.71 6.35 -13.50
CA THR A 243 -13.33 7.66 -14.06
C THR A 243 -11.85 7.86 -13.84
N ILE A 244 -11.05 7.86 -14.90
CA ILE A 244 -9.62 8.18 -14.81
C ILE A 244 -9.48 9.66 -14.40
N VAL A 245 -8.67 9.94 -13.39
CA VAL A 245 -8.44 11.28 -12.84
C VAL A 245 -6.98 11.67 -12.74
N GLY A 246 -6.06 10.70 -12.81
CA GLY A 246 -4.62 10.94 -12.77
C GLY A 246 -3.84 9.80 -13.39
N GLN A 247 -2.62 10.10 -13.84
CA GLN A 247 -1.67 9.12 -14.37
C GLN A 247 -0.26 9.56 -14.02
N SER A 248 0.56 8.62 -13.55
CA SER A 248 2.01 8.80 -13.34
C SER A 248 2.39 10.13 -12.65
N GLY A 249 1.82 10.39 -11.47
CA GLY A 249 2.16 11.59 -10.70
C GLY A 249 1.60 12.91 -11.25
N ALA A 250 0.56 12.89 -12.10
CA ALA A 250 -0.14 14.10 -12.50
C ALA A 250 -1.66 13.89 -12.67
N TYR A 251 -2.43 14.96 -12.47
CA TYR A 251 -3.84 14.96 -12.83
C TYR A 251 -4.03 14.86 -14.35
N SER A 252 -5.11 14.21 -14.76
CA SER A 252 -5.45 14.02 -16.18
C SER A 252 -6.87 14.50 -16.49
N ARG A 253 -7.16 14.66 -17.77
CA ARG A 253 -8.54 14.93 -18.21
C ARG A 253 -9.40 13.71 -17.90
N ARG A 254 -10.52 13.95 -17.20
CA ARG A 254 -11.49 12.90 -16.85
C ARG A 254 -11.96 12.11 -18.06
N SER A 255 -11.87 10.79 -17.98
CA SER A 255 -12.39 9.86 -18.99
C SER A 255 -12.97 8.61 -18.34
N PHE A 256 -14.07 8.10 -18.90
CA PHE A 256 -14.77 6.93 -18.40
C PHE A 256 -14.31 5.65 -19.08
N THR A 257 -14.19 4.57 -18.32
CA THR A 257 -13.89 3.24 -18.85
C THR A 257 -14.42 2.14 -17.92
N ASN A 258 -14.65 0.93 -18.44
CA ASN A 258 -15.02 -0.23 -17.62
C ASN A 258 -13.80 -1.07 -17.19
N SER A 259 -12.63 -0.81 -17.80
CA SER A 259 -11.38 -1.51 -17.51
C SER A 259 -10.18 -0.62 -17.82
N LEU A 260 -9.08 -0.84 -17.11
CA LEU A 260 -7.79 -0.19 -17.36
C LEU A 260 -6.89 -1.12 -18.14
N THR A 261 -6.14 -0.58 -19.10
CA THR A 261 -5.01 -1.27 -19.75
C THR A 261 -3.76 -0.51 -19.35
N LEU A 262 -2.90 -1.13 -18.54
CA LEU A 262 -1.71 -0.53 -17.97
C LEU A 262 -0.47 -1.18 -18.58
N ALA A 263 0.39 -0.40 -19.22
CA ALA A 263 1.71 -0.86 -19.63
C ALA A 263 2.59 -1.16 -18.39
N PRO A 264 3.72 -1.88 -18.52
CA PRO A 264 4.70 -2.00 -17.45
C PRO A 264 5.09 -0.63 -16.87
N ALA A 265 5.26 -0.56 -15.55
CA ALA A 265 5.57 0.64 -14.77
C ALA A 265 4.48 1.74 -14.77
N GLN A 266 3.38 1.56 -15.49
CA GLN A 266 2.34 2.58 -15.56
C GLN A 266 1.51 2.65 -14.28
N VAL A 267 1.18 3.87 -13.87
CA VAL A 267 0.30 4.17 -12.75
C VAL A 267 -0.92 4.96 -13.22
N VAL A 268 -2.11 4.55 -12.78
CA VAL A 268 -3.38 5.21 -13.10
C VAL A 268 -4.23 5.38 -11.84
N ASP A 269 -4.66 6.61 -11.60
CA ASP A 269 -5.59 6.96 -10.53
C ASP A 269 -7.01 7.04 -11.10
N VAL A 270 -7.94 6.30 -10.49
CA VAL A 270 -9.34 6.26 -10.92
C VAL A 270 -10.32 6.46 -9.77
N LEU A 271 -11.45 7.09 -10.06
CA LEU A 271 -12.60 7.08 -9.18
C LEU A 271 -13.49 5.87 -9.47
N LEU A 272 -13.84 5.14 -8.41
CA LEU A 272 -14.79 4.03 -8.39
C LEU A 272 -15.95 4.43 -7.49
N CYS A 273 -17.17 4.44 -8.03
CA CYS A 273 -18.39 4.67 -7.25
C CYS A 273 -19.01 3.32 -6.86
N ALA A 274 -19.20 3.09 -5.56
CA ALA A 274 -19.77 1.86 -5.03
C ALA A 274 -21.31 1.89 -5.10
N ASN A 275 -21.85 1.87 -6.31
CA ASN A 275 -23.30 2.03 -6.58
C ASN A 275 -24.01 0.74 -7.02
N GLN A 276 -23.39 -0.42 -6.80
CA GLN A 276 -23.97 -1.72 -7.13
C GLN A 276 -24.74 -2.31 -5.95
N ASN A 277 -25.53 -3.35 -6.20
CA ASN A 277 -26.24 -4.07 -5.14
C ASN A 277 -25.25 -4.59 -4.09
N VAL A 278 -25.62 -4.51 -2.81
CA VAL A 278 -24.77 -5.03 -1.72
C VAL A 278 -24.45 -6.50 -1.97
N GLY A 279 -23.16 -6.80 -2.03
CA GLY A 279 -22.63 -8.10 -2.39
C GLY A 279 -21.13 -8.02 -2.60
N HIS A 280 -20.57 -9.04 -3.25
CA HIS A 280 -19.14 -9.08 -3.58
C HIS A 280 -18.96 -9.11 -5.09
N TYR A 281 -17.92 -8.42 -5.55
CA TYR A 281 -17.58 -8.27 -6.95
C TYR A 281 -16.12 -8.62 -7.14
N TYR A 282 -15.79 -9.42 -8.15
CA TYR A 282 -14.40 -9.74 -8.42
C TYR A 282 -13.64 -8.52 -8.92
N ILE A 283 -12.51 -8.25 -8.28
CA ILE A 283 -11.41 -7.47 -8.85
C ILE A 283 -10.60 -8.45 -9.68
N THR A 284 -10.26 -8.09 -10.91
CA THR A 284 -9.52 -8.97 -11.83
C THR A 284 -8.37 -8.21 -12.47
N ALA A 285 -7.22 -8.88 -12.58
CA ALA A 285 -6.11 -8.43 -13.40
C ALA A 285 -5.58 -9.60 -14.22
N ARG A 286 -5.32 -9.34 -15.51
CA ARG A 286 -4.80 -10.35 -16.45
C ARG A 286 -3.89 -9.70 -17.49
N PRO A 287 -2.89 -10.41 -18.03
CA PRO A 287 -2.12 -9.91 -19.15
C PRO A 287 -3.02 -9.73 -20.39
N SER A 288 -2.66 -8.77 -21.24
CA SER A 288 -3.33 -8.55 -22.54
C SER A 288 -3.22 -9.76 -23.46
N SER A 289 -2.10 -10.48 -23.35
CA SER A 289 -1.75 -11.67 -24.13
C SER A 289 -1.37 -12.83 -23.21
N GLY A 290 -2.34 -13.39 -22.50
CA GLY A 290 -2.12 -14.57 -21.66
C GLY A 290 -3.40 -15.10 -21.01
N ALA A 291 -3.32 -16.30 -20.44
CA ALA A 291 -4.47 -17.00 -19.85
C ALA A 291 -4.52 -16.93 -18.32
N HIS A 292 -3.42 -16.60 -17.65
CA HIS A 292 -3.37 -16.52 -16.19
C HIS A 292 -4.04 -15.25 -15.69
N ILE A 293 -5.04 -15.39 -14.83
CA ILE A 293 -5.80 -14.30 -14.24
C ILE A 293 -5.47 -14.31 -12.75
N THR A 294 -5.27 -13.14 -12.14
CA THR A 294 -5.30 -12.96 -10.69
C THR A 294 -6.58 -12.23 -10.30
N ASN A 295 -7.13 -12.55 -9.14
CA ASN A 295 -8.36 -11.95 -8.66
C ASN A 295 -8.28 -11.52 -7.18
N GLY A 296 -9.06 -10.50 -6.88
CA GLY A 296 -9.38 -10.02 -5.55
C GLY A 296 -10.89 -9.87 -5.40
N ILE A 297 -11.34 -9.38 -4.25
CA ILE A 297 -12.74 -9.20 -3.93
C ILE A 297 -12.98 -7.76 -3.52
N LEU A 298 -13.90 -7.08 -4.18
CA LEU A 298 -14.52 -5.85 -3.67
C LEU A 298 -15.78 -6.24 -2.91
N ARG A 299 -15.83 -5.94 -1.61
CA ARG A 299 -16.90 -6.32 -0.69
C ARG A 299 -17.65 -5.09 -0.20
N TYR A 300 -18.96 -5.08 -0.41
CA TYR A 300 -19.83 -4.08 0.19
C TYR A 300 -20.02 -4.37 1.69
N THR A 301 -19.77 -3.37 2.52
CA THR A 301 -20.07 -3.38 3.96
C THR A 301 -21.56 -3.08 4.18
N THR A 302 -22.17 -3.75 5.15
CA THR A 302 -23.57 -3.56 5.54
C THR A 302 -23.72 -2.67 6.77
N THR A 303 -22.71 -1.89 7.13
CA THR A 303 -22.79 -0.94 8.23
C THR A 303 -23.80 0.16 7.88
N SER A 304 -25.07 -0.10 8.19
CA SER A 304 -26.07 0.93 8.34
C SER A 304 -25.65 1.78 9.54
N SER A 305 -24.93 2.86 9.31
CA SER A 305 -25.01 4.00 10.20
C SER A 305 -26.41 4.62 10.02
N LEU A 306 -27.40 3.96 10.63
CA LEU A 306 -28.64 4.62 11.00
C LEU A 306 -28.25 5.69 12.03
N ILE A 307 -28.15 6.93 11.56
CA ILE A 307 -28.30 8.12 12.39
C ILE A 307 -29.72 8.63 12.16
#